data_AF-A0A135I787-F1
#
_entry.id   AF-A0A135I787-F1
#
_cell.length_a   1.000
_cell.length_b   1.000
_cell.length_c   1.000
_cell.angle_alpha   90.00
_cell.angle_beta   90.00
_cell.angle_gamma   90.00
#
_symmetry.space_group_name_H-M   'P 1'
#
loop_
_entity.id
_entity.type
_entity.pdbx_description
1 polymer ?
#
loop_
_entity_poly.entity_id
_entity_poly.type
_entity_poly.pdbx_seq_one_letter_code
_entity_poly.pdbx_strand_id
1 'polypeptide(L)'
;MSFLAELQHIDEQLLTVLGHEVVDLDEMARLLNERKECLAEITNLPEKPEQVAWSAAMQRTKYLMSLIKNHRDSTAAQASHLIKGRKSVQLYKKFE
;
A
#
# COMPACT_ATOMS: atom_id res chain seq x y z
N MET A 1 21.12 -9.58 -9.75
CA MET A 1 20.35 -8.38 -10.14
C MET A 1 20.73 -7.25 -9.18
N SER A 2 20.66 -5.98 -9.59
CA SER A 2 20.89 -4.85 -8.66
C SER A 2 19.75 -4.74 -7.66
N PHE A 3 20.03 -4.51 -6.38
CA PHE A 3 18.99 -4.30 -5.36
C PHE A 3 18.02 -3.16 -5.73
N LEU A 4 18.48 -2.15 -6.49
CA LEU A 4 17.60 -1.08 -6.99
C LEU A 4 16.59 -1.58 -8.04
N ALA A 5 16.98 -2.55 -8.86
CA ALA A 5 16.08 -3.14 -9.86
C ALA A 5 15.05 -4.05 -9.18
N GLU A 6 15.47 -4.78 -8.13
CA GLU A 6 14.56 -5.56 -7.29
C GLU A 6 13.56 -4.66 -6.55
N LEU A 7 14.03 -3.56 -5.93
CA LEU A 7 13.16 -2.58 -5.31
C LEU A 7 12.13 -2.01 -6.30
N GLN A 8 12.56 -1.72 -7.53
CA GLN A 8 11.64 -1.27 -8.58
C GLN A 8 10.60 -2.34 -8.92
N HIS A 9 11.01 -3.60 -9.06
CA HIS A 9 10.08 -4.69 -9.35
C HIS A 9 9.02 -4.86 -8.26
N ILE A 10 9.44 -4.80 -6.99
CA ILE A 10 8.53 -4.83 -5.84
C ILE A 10 7.59 -3.61 -5.85
N ASP A 11 8.11 -2.42 -6.15
CA ASP A 11 7.29 -1.21 -6.30
C ASP A 11 6.21 -1.37 -7.40
N GLU A 12 6.55 -1.97 -8.54
CA GLU A 12 5.62 -2.24 -9.65
C GLU A 12 4.54 -3.27 -9.28
N GLN A 13 4.90 -4.32 -8.55
CA GLN A 13 3.94 -5.29 -8.02
C GLN A 13 2.99 -4.64 -7.01
N LEU A 14 3.51 -3.81 -6.10
CA LEU A 14 2.68 -3.04 -5.17
C LEU A 14 1.72 -2.12 -5.90
N LEU A 15 2.16 -1.45 -6.97
CA LEU A 15 1.28 -0.62 -7.80
C LEU A 15 0.15 -1.43 -8.44
N THR A 16 0.44 -2.65 -8.87
CA THR A 16 -0.57 -3.55 -9.44
C THR A 16 -1.62 -3.93 -8.39
N VAL A 17 -1.17 -4.36 -7.21
CA VAL A 17 -2.07 -4.73 -6.09
C VAL A 17 -2.92 -3.54 -5.64
N LEU A 18 -2.32 -2.35 -5.52
CA LEU A 18 -3.00 -1.12 -5.15
C LEU A 18 -3.87 -0.54 -6.27
N GLY A 19 -3.72 -1.02 -7.51
CA GLY A 19 -4.54 -0.62 -8.65
C GLY A 19 -5.90 -1.34 -8.70
N HIS A 20 -6.08 -2.40 -7.92
CA HIS A 20 -7.34 -3.13 -7.84
C HIS A 20 -8.37 -2.44 -6.94
N GLU A 21 -9.65 -2.58 -7.27
CA GLU A 21 -10.77 -2.04 -6.47
C GLU A 21 -10.83 -2.67 -5.07
N VAL A 22 -10.58 -3.98 -5.01
CA VAL A 22 -10.40 -4.72 -3.76
C VAL A 22 -8.92 -5.05 -3.64
N VAL A 23 -8.27 -4.48 -2.62
CA VAL A 23 -6.85 -4.72 -2.34
C VAL A 23 -6.70 -6.08 -1.69
N ASP A 24 -5.85 -6.92 -2.26
CA ASP A 24 -5.37 -8.13 -1.60
C ASP A 24 -4.39 -7.74 -0.47
N LEU A 25 -4.89 -7.79 0.76
CA LEU A 25 -4.15 -7.34 1.93
C LEU A 25 -2.97 -8.26 2.28
N ASP A 26 -3.09 -9.56 2.01
CA ASP A 26 -2.04 -10.53 2.30
C ASP A 26 -0.89 -10.36 1.31
N GLU A 27 -1.21 -10.21 0.03
CA GLU A 27 -0.22 -9.94 -1.00
C GLU A 27 0.45 -8.57 -0.81
N MET A 28 -0.33 -7.53 -0.48
CA MET A 28 0.22 -6.23 -0.13
C MET A 28 1.19 -6.32 1.05
N ALA A 29 0.83 -7.06 2.11
CA ALA A 29 1.69 -7.22 3.28
C ALA A 29 2.98 -7.98 2.95
N ARG A 30 2.90 -9.05 2.16
CA ARG A 30 4.07 -9.79 1.66
C ARG A 30 5.03 -8.87 0.92
N LEU A 31 4.53 -8.14 -0.08
CA LEU A 31 5.33 -7.23 -0.89
C LEU A 31 5.93 -6.07 -0.07
N LEU A 32 5.21 -5.54 0.92
CA LEU A 32 5.75 -4.50 1.82
C LEU A 32 6.89 -5.02 2.70
N ASN A 33 6.85 -6.28 3.13
CA ASN A 33 7.94 -6.91 3.87
C ASN A 33 9.16 -7.14 2.98
N GLU A 34 8.97 -7.69 1.78
CA GLU A 34 10.05 -7.85 0.79
C GLU A 34 10.71 -6.51 0.46
N ARG A 35 9.90 -5.46 0.28
CA ARG A 35 10.39 -4.10 0.07
C ARG A 35 11.25 -3.60 1.23
N LYS A 36 10.85 -3.88 2.47
CA LYS A 36 11.58 -3.50 3.68
C LYS A 36 12.93 -4.21 3.75
N GLU A 37 12.96 -5.50 3.44
CA GLU A 37 14.19 -6.29 3.39
C GLU A 37 15.13 -5.76 2.31
N CYS A 38 14.63 -5.54 1.10
CA CYS A 38 15.40 -4.97 -0.01
C CYS A 38 16.00 -3.59 0.34
N LEU A 39 15.23 -2.72 1.01
CA LEU A 39 15.73 -1.42 1.48
C LEU A 39 16.82 -1.56 2.56
N ALA A 40 16.71 -2.57 3.43
CA ALA A 40 17.75 -2.84 4.44
C ALA A 40 19.06 -3.26 3.76
N GLU A 41 18.98 -4.14 2.75
CA GLU A 41 20.15 -4.54 1.96
C GLU A 41 20.80 -3.33 1.26
N ILE A 42 20.01 -2.47 0.60
CA ILE A 42 20.52 -1.26 -0.04
C ILE A 42 21.23 -0.33 0.96
N THR A 43 20.71 -0.22 2.18
CA THR A 43 21.27 0.63 3.23
C THR A 43 22.60 0.09 3.76
N ASN A 44 22.78 -1.23 3.72
CA ASN A 44 24.00 -1.90 4.18
C ASN A 44 25.09 -1.98 3.10
N LEU A 45 24.82 -1.54 1.87
CA LEU A 45 25.82 -1.51 0.81
C LEU A 45 26.99 -0.57 1.17
N PRO A 46 28.24 -0.97 0.91
CA PRO A 46 29.41 -0.12 1.14
C PRO A 46 29.41 1.09 0.18
N GLU A 47 28.85 0.93 -1.01
CA GLU A 47 28.67 2.00 -1.98
C GLU A 47 27.22 2.48 -1.98
N LYS A 48 27.04 3.80 -1.94
CA LYS A 48 25.70 4.38 -2.00
C LYS A 48 25.11 4.16 -3.39
N PRO A 49 23.79 3.90 -3.46
CA PRO A 49 23.10 3.83 -4.74
C PRO A 49 23.26 5.14 -5.53
N GLU A 50 23.31 4.98 -6.85
CA GLU A 50 23.40 6.09 -7.81
C GLU A 50 22.27 7.11 -7.56
N GLN A 51 22.62 8.40 -7.54
CA GLN A 51 21.74 9.44 -6.99
C GLN A 51 20.43 9.57 -7.78
N VAL A 52 20.47 9.42 -9.10
CA VAL A 52 19.27 9.52 -9.94
C VAL A 52 18.35 8.33 -9.68
N ALA A 53 18.88 7.11 -9.69
CA ALA A 53 18.11 5.90 -9.39
C ALA A 53 17.50 5.93 -7.98
N TRP A 54 18.24 6.42 -6.99
CA TRP A 54 17.74 6.56 -5.62
C TRP A 54 16.63 7.61 -5.50
N SER A 55 16.78 8.76 -6.17
CA SER A 55 15.74 9.79 -6.23
C SER A 55 14.45 9.25 -6.85
N ALA A 56 14.56 8.46 -7.92
CA ALA A 56 13.40 7.80 -8.54
C ALA A 56 12.70 6.84 -7.58
N ALA A 57 13.45 6.02 -6.82
CA ALA A 57 12.89 5.13 -5.80
C ALA A 57 12.17 5.90 -4.68
N MET A 58 12.69 7.06 -4.27
CA MET A 58 12.03 7.94 -3.30
C MET A 58 10.71 8.51 -3.81
N GLN A 59 10.63 8.88 -5.11
CA GLN A 59 9.38 9.34 -5.70
C GLN A 59 8.32 8.22 -5.76
N ARG A 60 8.71 7.00 -6.17
CA ARG A 60 7.81 5.84 -6.12
C ARG A 60 7.30 5.56 -4.71
N THR A 61 8.18 5.66 -3.70
CA THR A 61 7.80 5.50 -2.29
C THR A 61 6.70 6.48 -1.89
N LYS A 62 6.85 7.76 -2.21
CA LYS A 62 5.84 8.78 -1.89
C LYS A 62 4.50 8.48 -2.56
N TYR A 63 4.54 8.03 -3.81
CA TYR A 63 3.34 7.68 -4.55
C TYR A 63 2.62 6.46 -3.94
N LEU A 64 3.35 5.38 -3.64
CA LEU A 64 2.83 4.20 -2.95
C LEU A 64 2.18 4.56 -1.61
N MET A 65 2.83 5.40 -0.80
CA MET A 65 2.26 5.87 0.46
C MET A 65 0.93 6.61 0.27
N SER A 66 0.83 7.44 -0.77
CA SER A 66 -0.43 8.13 -1.09
C SER A 66 -1.54 7.15 -1.47
N LEU A 67 -1.23 6.11 -2.25
CA LEU A 67 -2.20 5.10 -2.66
C LEU A 67 -2.71 4.30 -1.45
N ILE A 68 -1.79 3.84 -0.60
CA ILE A 68 -2.12 3.10 0.63
C ILE A 68 -3.03 3.96 1.53
N LYS A 69 -2.71 5.25 1.68
CA LYS A 69 -3.53 6.19 2.45
C LYS A 69 -4.94 6.32 1.86
N ASN A 70 -5.05 6.50 0.54
CA ASN A 70 -6.34 6.63 -0.13
C ASN A 70 -7.21 5.37 0.05
N HIS A 71 -6.61 4.19 -0.06
CA HIS A 71 -7.30 2.91 0.18
C HIS A 71 -7.82 2.79 1.61
N ARG A 72 -6.98 3.13 2.60
CA ARG A 72 -7.37 3.15 4.00
C ARG A 72 -8.54 4.10 4.25
N ASP A 73 -8.46 5.31 3.72
CA ASP A 73 -9.46 6.36 3.94
C ASP A 73 -10.80 5.98 3.25
N SER A 74 -10.75 5.39 2.05
CA SER A 74 -11.92 4.84 1.35
C SER A 74 -12.59 3.70 2.14
N THR A 75 -11.80 2.74 2.62
CA THR A 75 -12.30 1.60 3.42
C THR A 75 -12.97 2.08 4.71
N ALA A 76 -12.38 3.06 5.39
CA ALA A 76 -12.94 3.64 6.61
C ALA A 76 -14.28 4.36 6.35
N ALA A 77 -14.41 5.04 5.20
CA ALA A 77 -15.66 5.67 4.79
C ALA A 77 -16.75 4.61 4.54
N GLN A 78 -16.44 3.55 3.79
CA GLN A 78 -17.37 2.45 3.52
C GLN A 78 -17.85 1.76 4.81
N ALA A 79 -16.94 1.45 5.73
CA ALA A 79 -17.28 0.87 7.03
C ALA A 79 -18.22 1.79 7.84
N SER A 80 -17.97 3.10 7.80
CA SER A 80 -18.83 4.10 8.45
C SER A 80 -20.24 4.13 7.86
N HIS A 81 -20.38 4.00 6.54
CA HIS A 81 -21.69 3.90 5.87
C HIS A 81 -22.44 2.63 6.27
N LEU A 82 -21.77 1.48 6.35
CA LEU A 82 -22.37 0.22 6.77
C LEU A 82 -22.89 0.28 8.22
N ILE A 83 -22.13 0.88 9.14
CA ILE A 83 -22.54 1.08 10.54
C ILE A 83 -23.80 1.93 10.61
N LYS A 84 -23.86 3.04 9.85
CA LYS A 84 -25.04 3.92 9.78
C LYS A 84 -26.25 3.17 9.24
N GLY A 85 -26.10 2.44 8.13
CA GLY A 85 -27.17 1.63 7.54
C GLY A 85 -27.72 0.59 8.51
N ARG A 86 -26.84 -0.13 9.23
CA ARG A 86 -27.26 -1.10 10.26
C ARG A 86 -28.07 -0.45 11.38
N LYS A 87 -27.67 0.74 11.84
CA LYS A 87 -28.43 1.51 12.84
C LYS A 87 -29.81 1.91 12.32
N SER A 88 -29.90 2.36 11.08
CA SER A 88 -31.18 2.71 10.45
C SER A 88 -32.12 1.50 10.36
N VAL A 89 -31.63 0.35 9.92
CA VAL A 89 -32.44 -0.90 9.88
C VAL A 89 -32.89 -1.30 11.29
N GLN A 90 -32.01 -1.21 12.29
CA GLN A 90 -32.37 -1.52 13.68
C GLN A 90 -33.43 -0.57 14.25
N LEU A 91 -33.44 0.70 13.83
CA LEU A 91 -34.49 1.66 14.23
C LEU A 91 -35.84 1.29 13.62
N TYR A 92 -35.87 0.96 12.32
CA TYR A 92 -37.11 0.57 11.63
C TYR A 92 -37.73 -0.70 12.20
N LYS A 93 -36.92 -1.72 12.51
CA LYS A 93 -37.38 -2.97 13.14
C LYS A 93 -38.06 -2.80 14.50
N LYS A 94 -37.99 -1.63 15.14
CA LYS A 94 -38.72 -1.36 16.39
C LYS A 94 -40.20 -1.02 16.17
N PHE A 95 -40.59 -0.81 14.91
CA PHE A 95 -41.94 -0.48 14.50
C PHE A 95 -42.61 -1.61 13.70
N GLU A 96 -41.93 -2.75 13.53
CA GLU A 96 -42.48 -4.04 13.09
C GLU A 96 -42.86 -4.89 14.30
#